data_AF-A0AA85FHA5-F1
#
_entry.id   AF-A0AA85FHA5-F1
#
_cell.length_a   1.000
_cell.length_b   1.000
_cell.length_c   1.000
_cell.angle_alpha   90.00
_cell.angle_beta   90.00
_cell.angle_gamma   90.00
#
_symmetry.space_group_name_H-M   'P 1'
#
loop_
_entity.id
_entity.type
_entity.pdbx_description
1 polymer ?
#
loop_
_entity_poly.entity_id
_entity_poly.type
_entity_poly.pdbx_seq_one_letter_code
_entity_poly.pdbx_strand_id
1 'polypeptide(L)'
;MQSFDHQNQKIKMIYRNLGSTGLRVSVLSLGTDVTFGNQIPDEIADKIVTIAYTNGINVFETGEAYSNGEAERTLGRILSTKNWRRSSYIVCCRLSKSGDAETEQGLSRKHLFEGLRSSLERLQLEYVDIMIVTRPKESSIPVEEVVRTCTHLIHLGWTFYWGTSGWLPCEVMQAQTVARQFNLIPPSVDQNELNLLNKSYLQNMREICLKLNIGIMTGSPLNGGILTGKYIDCIPNFSRATLKNQEDIRDKLLCSKGLSQREQVKQLCKIAGRIKCTCAQLAIGKL
;
A
#
# COMPACT_ATOMS: atom_id res chain seq x y z
N MET A 1 13.85 -14.02 -44.31
CA MET A 1 12.58 -14.20 -43.57
C MET A 1 12.91 -15.00 -42.32
N GLN A 2 13.42 -14.34 -41.28
CA GLN A 2 13.71 -14.97 -39.99
C GLN A 2 12.51 -14.71 -39.08
N SER A 3 11.74 -15.77 -38.83
CA SER A 3 10.69 -15.80 -37.82
C SER A 3 11.31 -15.60 -36.45
N PHE A 4 11.08 -14.44 -35.85
CA PHE A 4 11.28 -14.26 -34.41
C PHE A 4 10.19 -15.06 -33.69
N ASP A 5 10.52 -16.29 -33.32
CA ASP A 5 9.77 -17.03 -32.30
C ASP A 5 9.85 -16.23 -30.99
N HIS A 6 8.82 -15.44 -30.70
CA HIS A 6 8.54 -14.98 -29.35
C HIS A 6 8.11 -16.18 -28.51
N GLN A 7 9.07 -17.03 -28.15
CA GLN A 7 8.91 -17.90 -27.00
C GLN A 7 8.57 -16.99 -25.81
N ASN A 8 7.40 -17.23 -25.20
CA ASN A 8 6.96 -16.63 -23.95
C ASN A 8 7.99 -16.93 -22.85
N GLN A 9 9.09 -16.18 -22.81
CA GLN A 9 9.96 -16.13 -21.66
C GLN A 9 9.13 -15.56 -20.53
N LYS A 10 8.69 -16.42 -19.62
CA LYS A 10 7.94 -16.03 -18.42
C LYS A 10 8.84 -15.07 -17.63
N ILE A 11 8.55 -13.77 -17.71
CA ILE A 11 9.31 -12.74 -17.00
C ILE A 11 9.22 -13.07 -15.52
N LYS A 12 10.37 -13.38 -14.91
CA LYS A 12 10.46 -13.68 -13.49
C LYS A 12 10.27 -12.39 -12.70
N MET A 13 9.56 -12.48 -11.56
CA MET A 13 9.39 -11.35 -10.66
C MET A 13 10.75 -10.74 -10.30
N ILE A 14 10.83 -9.41 -10.40
CA ILE A 14 11.99 -8.64 -9.97
C ILE A 14 11.84 -8.37 -8.48
N TYR A 15 12.94 -8.47 -7.75
CA TYR A 15 13.01 -8.10 -6.34
C TYR A 15 14.09 -7.06 -6.12
N ARG A 16 13.83 -6.12 -5.21
CA ARG A 16 14.74 -5.04 -4.81
C ARG A 16 14.76 -4.88 -3.30
N ASN A 17 15.80 -4.24 -2.78
CA ASN A 17 15.82 -3.84 -1.39
C ASN A 17 14.75 -2.77 -1.12
N LEU A 18 14.13 -2.84 0.05
CA LEU A 18 13.24 -1.78 0.52
C LEU A 18 14.08 -0.66 1.13
N GLY A 19 14.39 0.35 0.31
CA GLY A 19 15.31 1.44 0.70
C GLY A 19 16.68 0.92 1.10
N SER A 20 17.17 1.40 2.24
CA SER A 20 18.44 0.99 2.87
C SER A 20 18.39 -0.36 3.60
N THR A 21 17.23 -0.99 3.71
CA THR A 21 17.10 -2.24 4.48
C THR A 21 17.64 -3.45 3.71
N GLY A 22 17.94 -4.53 4.45
CA GLY A 22 18.24 -5.83 3.87
C GLY A 22 17.01 -6.57 3.33
N LEU A 23 15.79 -6.06 3.56
CA LEU A 23 14.54 -6.72 3.17
C LEU A 23 14.35 -6.65 1.66
N ARG A 24 14.22 -7.82 1.01
CA ARG A 24 13.98 -7.92 -0.44
C ARG A 24 12.50 -8.06 -0.74
N VAL A 25 11.94 -7.05 -1.39
CA VAL A 25 10.53 -6.97 -1.78
C VAL A 25 10.37 -7.17 -3.29
N SER A 26 9.27 -7.80 -3.71
CA SER A 26 8.86 -7.84 -5.11
C SER A 26 8.55 -6.42 -5.60
N VAL A 27 8.80 -6.14 -6.89
CA VAL A 27 8.52 -4.81 -7.47
C VAL A 27 7.04 -4.46 -7.53
N LEU A 28 6.17 -5.45 -7.34
CA LEU A 28 4.72 -5.31 -7.16
C LEU A 28 4.32 -5.91 -5.82
N SER A 29 3.36 -5.29 -5.16
CA SER A 29 2.69 -5.76 -3.95
C SER A 29 1.20 -5.98 -4.22
N LEU A 30 0.55 -6.78 -3.38
CA LEU A 30 -0.90 -6.97 -3.41
C LEU A 30 -1.54 -6.32 -2.19
N GLY A 31 -2.32 -5.26 -2.40
CA GLY A 31 -3.14 -4.63 -1.36
C GLY A 31 -4.53 -5.23 -1.22
N THR A 32 -5.07 -5.13 -0.02
CA THR A 32 -6.39 -5.70 0.36
C THR A 32 -7.51 -4.65 0.49
N ASP A 33 -7.17 -3.36 0.43
CA ASP A 33 -8.11 -2.24 0.58
C ASP A 33 -9.32 -2.32 -0.38
N VAL A 34 -10.50 -1.97 0.14
CA VAL A 34 -11.84 -2.08 -0.48
C VAL A 34 -12.30 -3.50 -0.83
N THR A 35 -11.36 -4.40 -1.10
CA THR A 35 -11.64 -5.71 -1.70
C THR A 35 -11.94 -6.77 -0.65
N PHE A 36 -10.97 -7.05 0.22
CA PHE A 36 -11.05 -8.20 1.12
C PHE A 36 -12.00 -7.90 2.28
N GLY A 37 -12.81 -8.89 2.66
CA GLY A 37 -13.84 -8.73 3.69
C GLY A 37 -14.99 -7.79 3.29
N ASN A 38 -15.10 -7.40 2.02
CA ASN A 38 -16.12 -6.46 1.55
C ASN A 38 -16.54 -6.70 0.09
N GLN A 39 -15.84 -6.13 -0.90
CA GLN A 39 -16.29 -6.14 -2.30
C GLN A 39 -16.32 -7.54 -2.92
N ILE A 40 -15.39 -8.42 -2.53
CA ILE A 40 -15.23 -9.75 -3.13
C ILE A 40 -15.41 -10.86 -2.10
N PRO A 41 -15.96 -12.02 -2.50
CA PRO A 41 -15.96 -13.24 -1.67
C PRO A 41 -14.56 -13.72 -1.31
N ASP A 42 -14.43 -14.39 -0.17
CA ASP A 42 -13.17 -14.92 0.34
C ASP A 42 -12.53 -15.94 -0.62
N GLU A 43 -13.31 -16.72 -1.38
CA GLU A 43 -12.78 -17.66 -2.36
C GLU A 43 -12.09 -16.96 -3.53
N ILE A 44 -12.56 -15.75 -3.88
CA ILE A 44 -11.91 -14.91 -4.89
C ILE A 44 -10.65 -14.28 -4.30
N ALA A 45 -10.70 -13.81 -3.04
CA ALA A 45 -9.53 -13.29 -2.35
C ALA A 45 -8.40 -14.35 -2.28
N ASP A 46 -8.73 -15.59 -1.91
CA ASP A 46 -7.81 -16.73 -1.89
C ASP A 46 -7.13 -16.97 -3.25
N LYS A 47 -7.93 -16.97 -4.33
CA LYS A 47 -7.41 -17.12 -5.70
C LYS A 47 -6.46 -15.98 -6.07
N ILE A 48 -6.80 -14.74 -5.74
CA ILE A 48 -5.96 -13.57 -6.03
C ILE A 48 -4.63 -13.67 -5.28
N VAL A 49 -4.65 -13.97 -3.97
CA VAL A 49 -3.44 -14.17 -3.15
C VAL A 49 -2.58 -15.31 -3.70
N THR A 50 -3.20 -16.43 -4.09
CA THR A 50 -2.52 -17.57 -4.69
C THR A 50 -1.84 -17.20 -6.01
N ILE A 51 -2.52 -16.48 -6.89
CA ILE A 51 -1.95 -16.02 -8.16
C ILE A 51 -0.78 -15.06 -7.91
N ALA A 52 -0.92 -14.12 -6.96
CA ALA A 52 0.14 -13.19 -6.61
C ALA A 52 1.39 -13.94 -6.12
N TYR A 53 1.24 -14.82 -5.11
CA TYR A 53 2.33 -15.59 -4.53
C TYR A 53 3.03 -16.49 -5.55
N THR A 54 2.26 -17.24 -6.35
CA THR A 54 2.81 -18.16 -7.37
C THR A 54 3.51 -17.45 -8.53
N ASN A 55 3.21 -16.16 -8.76
CA ASN A 55 3.94 -15.31 -9.70
C ASN A 55 5.08 -14.52 -9.05
N GLY A 56 5.41 -14.81 -7.78
CA GLY A 56 6.57 -14.28 -7.07
C GLY A 56 6.31 -12.99 -6.30
N ILE A 57 5.08 -12.46 -6.25
CA ILE A 57 4.77 -11.37 -5.33
C ILE A 57 4.95 -11.88 -3.91
N ASN A 58 5.81 -11.22 -3.14
CA ASN A 58 6.05 -11.59 -1.75
C ASN A 58 5.54 -10.54 -0.75
N VAL A 59 5.02 -9.39 -1.21
CA VAL A 59 4.47 -8.35 -0.32
C VAL A 59 2.94 -8.33 -0.38
N PHE A 60 2.32 -8.52 0.77
CA PHE A 60 0.88 -8.42 0.98
C PHE A 60 0.57 -7.27 1.93
N GLU A 61 -0.24 -6.32 1.49
CA GLU A 61 -0.55 -5.09 2.21
C GLU A 61 -1.98 -5.09 2.75
N THR A 62 -2.13 -4.68 4.00
CA THR A 62 -3.42 -4.57 4.69
C THR A 62 -3.40 -3.44 5.71
N GLY A 63 -4.47 -3.29 6.48
CA GLY A 63 -4.53 -2.30 7.55
C GLY A 63 -5.77 -2.45 8.41
N GLU A 64 -5.66 -1.96 9.65
CA GLU A 64 -6.66 -2.19 10.69
C GLU A 64 -8.04 -1.60 10.36
N ALA A 65 -8.07 -0.50 9.60
CA ALA A 65 -9.28 0.18 9.18
C ALA A 65 -9.98 -0.50 7.99
N TYR A 66 -9.30 -1.38 7.26
CA TYR A 66 -9.83 -1.95 6.02
C TYR A 66 -10.96 -2.93 6.33
N SER A 67 -12.17 -2.55 5.91
CA SER A 67 -13.40 -3.31 6.18
C SER A 67 -13.57 -3.61 7.67
N ASN A 68 -13.24 -2.65 8.55
CA ASN A 68 -13.29 -2.82 10.02
C ASN A 68 -12.49 -4.04 10.52
N GLY A 69 -11.31 -4.27 9.93
CA GLY A 69 -10.43 -5.38 10.26
C GLY A 69 -10.77 -6.70 9.55
N GLU A 70 -11.86 -6.79 8.78
CA GLU A 70 -12.18 -8.02 8.03
C GLU A 70 -11.16 -8.32 6.94
N ALA A 71 -10.53 -7.30 6.34
CA ALA A 71 -9.48 -7.53 5.35
C ALA A 71 -8.28 -8.30 5.96
N GLU A 72 -7.92 -7.99 7.21
CA GLU A 72 -6.87 -8.69 7.95
C GLU A 72 -7.29 -10.12 8.31
N ARG A 73 -8.55 -10.32 8.75
CA ARG A 73 -9.07 -11.67 9.05
C ARG A 73 -9.09 -12.55 7.81
N THR A 74 -9.57 -12.04 6.67
CA THR A 74 -9.56 -12.77 5.40
C THR A 74 -8.12 -13.10 4.97
N LEU A 75 -7.20 -12.12 4.99
CA LEU A 75 -5.80 -12.36 4.63
C LEU A 75 -5.14 -13.39 5.57
N GLY A 76 -5.35 -13.27 6.88
CA GLY A 76 -4.84 -14.20 7.89
C GLY A 76 -5.33 -15.63 7.69
N ARG A 77 -6.65 -15.81 7.46
CA ARG A 77 -7.23 -17.13 7.13
C ARG A 77 -6.58 -17.73 5.89
N ILE A 78 -6.40 -16.94 4.83
CA ILE A 78 -5.77 -17.42 3.58
C ILE A 78 -4.33 -17.85 3.85
N LEU A 79 -3.51 -16.99 4.46
CA LEU A 79 -2.10 -17.29 4.72
C LEU A 79 -1.91 -18.52 5.60
N SER A 80 -2.75 -18.66 6.64
CA SER A 80 -2.78 -19.84 7.52
C SER A 80 -3.15 -21.11 6.75
N THR A 81 -4.22 -21.05 5.94
CA THR A 81 -4.70 -22.20 5.14
C THR A 81 -3.71 -22.63 4.07
N LYS A 82 -3.02 -21.69 3.42
CA LYS A 82 -2.00 -21.99 2.41
C LYS A 82 -0.76 -22.65 3.00
N ASN A 83 -0.52 -22.46 4.29
CA ASN A 83 0.61 -23.02 5.01
C ASN A 83 1.96 -22.76 4.30
N TRP A 84 2.09 -21.58 3.68
CA TRP A 84 3.37 -21.15 3.14
C TRP A 84 4.32 -20.80 4.29
N ARG A 85 5.62 -21.02 4.09
CA ARG A 85 6.62 -20.64 5.09
C ARG A 85 6.49 -19.16 5.40
N ARG A 86 6.25 -18.79 6.66
CA ARG A 86 6.15 -17.38 7.10
C ARG A 86 7.34 -16.52 6.65
N SER A 87 8.52 -17.13 6.56
CA SER A 87 9.77 -16.52 6.08
C SER A 87 9.83 -16.25 4.56
N SER A 88 8.81 -16.64 3.80
CA SER A 88 8.78 -16.50 2.34
C SER A 88 7.94 -15.32 1.84
N TYR A 89 7.16 -14.70 2.72
CA TYR A 89 6.31 -13.56 2.40
C TYR A 89 6.45 -12.46 3.45
N ILE A 90 6.04 -11.27 3.05
CA ILE A 90 6.13 -10.01 3.76
C ILE A 90 4.70 -9.51 3.96
N VAL A 91 4.32 -9.29 5.21
CA VAL A 91 3.05 -8.63 5.55
C VAL A 91 3.34 -7.19 5.96
N CYS A 92 2.71 -6.26 5.25
CA CYS A 92 2.77 -4.84 5.53
C CYS A 92 1.40 -4.40 6.07
N CYS A 93 1.37 -3.94 7.32
CA CYS A 93 0.14 -3.58 8.01
C CYS A 93 0.11 -2.09 8.33
N ARG A 94 -0.94 -1.40 7.89
CA ARG A 94 -1.15 0.02 8.13
C ARG A 94 -2.02 0.25 9.37
N LEU A 95 -1.52 1.08 10.28
CA LEU A 95 -2.26 1.59 11.43
C LEU A 95 -2.74 3.03 11.16
N SER A 96 -3.98 3.31 11.54
CA SER A 96 -4.63 4.60 11.46
C SER A 96 -5.74 4.77 12.50
N LYS A 97 -6.83 4.01 12.36
CA LYS A 97 -8.04 4.07 13.19
C LYS A 97 -8.62 2.66 13.24
N SER A 98 -8.71 2.08 14.43
CA SER A 98 -9.22 0.72 14.64
C SER A 98 -10.66 0.68 15.17
N GLY A 99 -11.18 1.80 15.66
CA GLY A 99 -12.51 1.88 16.28
C GLY A 99 -12.97 3.31 16.50
N ASP A 100 -14.16 3.50 17.07
CA ASP A 100 -14.81 4.80 17.19
C ASP A 100 -14.49 5.54 18.48
N ALA A 101 -13.87 4.89 19.47
CA ALA A 101 -13.44 5.59 20.67
C ALA A 101 -12.26 6.52 20.36
N GLU A 102 -12.18 7.64 21.11
CA GLU A 102 -11.10 8.63 20.96
C GLU A 102 -9.69 8.01 21.10
N THR A 103 -9.57 6.95 21.88
CA THR A 103 -8.30 6.24 22.12
C THR A 103 -7.99 5.13 21.11
N GLU A 104 -8.88 4.87 20.15
CA GLU A 104 -8.75 3.82 19.11
C GLU A 104 -8.32 4.41 17.75
N GLN A 105 -7.71 5.59 17.78
CA GLN A 105 -7.24 6.29 16.58
C GLN A 105 -5.93 7.04 16.81
N GLY A 106 -5.24 7.31 15.70
CA GLY A 106 -4.10 8.21 15.66
C GLY A 106 -2.77 7.52 15.92
N LEU A 107 -1.90 8.22 16.64
CA LEU A 107 -0.46 7.92 16.69
C LEU A 107 0.07 7.74 18.12
N SER A 108 -0.81 7.73 19.12
CA SER A 108 -0.40 7.60 20.50
C SER A 108 0.27 6.25 20.75
N ARG A 109 1.14 6.18 21.75
CA ARG A 109 1.77 4.94 22.19
C ARG A 109 0.73 3.85 22.47
N LYS A 110 -0.39 4.23 23.10
CA LYS A 110 -1.52 3.34 23.41
C LYS A 110 -2.09 2.74 22.12
N HIS A 111 -2.51 3.59 21.17
CA HIS A 111 -3.13 3.12 19.94
C HIS A 111 -2.18 2.27 19.10
N LEU A 112 -0.94 2.71 18.88
CA LEU A 112 0.00 1.94 18.07
C LEU A 112 0.30 0.55 18.66
N PHE A 113 0.33 0.44 19.99
CA PHE A 113 0.54 -0.84 20.67
C PHE A 113 -0.70 -1.73 20.59
N GLU A 114 -1.88 -1.21 20.96
CA GLU A 114 -3.13 -1.97 20.99
C GLU A 114 -3.64 -2.31 19.58
N GLY A 115 -3.52 -1.37 18.65
CA GLY A 115 -3.87 -1.52 17.23
C GLY A 115 -3.00 -2.57 16.54
N LEU A 116 -1.67 -2.53 16.72
CA LEU A 116 -0.79 -3.58 16.17
C LEU A 116 -1.11 -4.95 16.76
N ARG A 117 -1.27 -5.05 18.09
CA ARG A 117 -1.64 -6.30 18.75
C ARG A 117 -2.95 -6.88 18.19
N SER A 118 -3.97 -6.05 18.06
CA SER A 118 -5.26 -6.46 17.51
C SER A 118 -5.15 -6.88 16.05
N SER A 119 -4.29 -6.21 15.27
CA SER A 119 -4.03 -6.57 13.87
C SER A 119 -3.32 -7.92 13.76
N LEU A 120 -2.34 -8.20 14.62
CA LEU A 120 -1.66 -9.50 14.71
C LEU A 120 -2.63 -10.63 15.06
N GLU A 121 -3.54 -10.40 16.00
CA GLU A 121 -4.61 -11.35 16.36
C GLU A 121 -5.53 -11.65 15.17
N ARG A 122 -6.00 -10.61 14.44
CA ARG A 122 -6.82 -10.79 13.24
C ARG A 122 -6.08 -11.51 12.12
N LEU A 123 -4.80 -11.19 11.92
CA LEU A 123 -3.94 -11.81 10.93
C LEU A 123 -3.51 -13.23 11.30
N GLN A 124 -3.67 -13.64 12.57
CA GLN A 124 -3.14 -14.89 13.11
C GLN A 124 -1.62 -15.00 12.91
N LEU A 125 -0.90 -13.91 13.18
CA LEU A 125 0.56 -13.81 13.04
C LEU A 125 1.19 -13.34 14.34
N GLU A 126 2.42 -13.78 14.60
CA GLU A 126 3.23 -13.29 15.71
C GLU A 126 3.86 -11.92 15.40
N TYR A 127 4.08 -11.63 14.11
CA TYR A 127 4.66 -10.39 13.64
C TYR A 127 4.17 -10.02 12.24
N VAL A 128 4.20 -8.72 11.93
CA VAL A 128 4.19 -8.19 10.56
C VAL A 128 5.61 -7.81 10.17
N ASP A 129 5.95 -7.82 8.89
CA ASP A 129 7.30 -7.45 8.48
C ASP A 129 7.49 -5.94 8.51
N ILE A 130 6.45 -5.20 8.15
CA ILE A 130 6.44 -3.75 8.04
C ILE A 130 5.17 -3.21 8.70
N MET A 131 5.33 -2.31 9.66
CA MET A 131 4.24 -1.51 10.22
C MET A 131 4.25 -0.12 9.59
N ILE A 132 3.16 0.28 8.92
CA ILE A 132 3.00 1.63 8.38
C ILE A 132 2.17 2.46 9.34
N VAL A 133 2.72 3.59 9.74
CA VAL A 133 2.12 4.53 10.69
C VAL A 133 1.50 5.70 9.92
N THR A 134 0.18 5.77 9.87
CA THR A 134 -0.55 6.81 9.13
C THR A 134 -0.72 8.05 9.99
N ARG A 135 -0.22 9.20 9.54
CA ARG A 135 -0.39 10.47 10.24
C ARG A 135 -1.54 11.29 9.64
N PRO A 136 -2.60 11.58 10.41
CA PRO A 136 -3.59 12.57 10.03
C PRO A 136 -2.95 13.96 9.94
N LYS A 137 -3.46 14.81 9.04
CA LYS A 137 -2.90 16.15 8.80
C LYS A 137 -2.92 17.03 10.06
N GLU A 138 -3.96 16.89 10.87
CA GLU A 138 -4.19 17.68 12.08
C GLU A 138 -3.61 17.01 13.35
N SER A 139 -2.71 16.03 13.20
CA SER A 139 -2.16 15.31 14.35
C SER A 139 -1.25 16.20 15.19
N SER A 140 -1.60 16.35 16.48
CA SER A 140 -0.79 17.03 17.50
C SER A 140 0.21 16.10 18.20
N ILE A 141 0.20 14.80 17.90
CA ILE A 141 1.04 13.82 18.60
C ILE A 141 2.52 14.06 18.29
N PRO A 142 3.39 14.18 19.31
CA PRO A 142 4.82 14.40 19.12
C PRO A 142 5.47 13.26 18.33
N VAL A 143 6.32 13.62 17.36
CA VAL A 143 7.08 12.64 16.56
C VAL A 143 7.96 11.75 17.44
N GLU A 144 8.49 12.27 18.55
CA GLU A 144 9.31 11.48 19.48
C GLU A 144 8.56 10.30 20.10
N GLU A 145 7.30 10.50 20.53
CA GLU A 145 6.49 9.44 21.10
C GLU A 145 6.27 8.31 20.09
N VAL A 146 6.03 8.67 18.83
CA VAL A 146 5.85 7.73 17.73
C VAL A 146 7.12 6.92 17.50
N VAL A 147 8.28 7.58 17.36
CA VAL A 147 9.57 6.91 17.09
C VAL A 147 9.95 5.96 18.25
N ARG A 148 9.78 6.39 19.51
CA ARG A 148 10.01 5.55 20.69
C ARG A 148 9.08 4.34 20.71
N THR A 149 7.82 4.53 20.35
CA THR A 149 6.84 3.45 20.31
C THR A 149 7.15 2.45 19.20
N CYS A 150 7.44 2.92 17.99
CA CYS A 150 7.81 2.04 16.87
C CYS A 150 9.07 1.24 17.19
N THR A 151 10.07 1.87 17.80
CA THR A 151 11.30 1.19 18.25
C THR A 151 10.98 0.13 19.30
N HIS A 152 10.09 0.44 20.25
CA HIS A 152 9.68 -0.53 21.26
C HIS A 152 8.96 -1.74 20.65
N LEU A 153 8.06 -1.54 19.68
CA LEU A 153 7.35 -2.62 18.99
C LEU A 153 8.31 -3.51 18.18
N ILE A 154 9.38 -2.94 17.62
CA ILE A 154 10.45 -3.72 16.99
C ILE A 154 11.21 -4.55 18.01
N HIS A 155 11.57 -3.98 19.16
CA HIS A 155 12.26 -4.73 20.22
C HIS A 155 11.40 -5.87 20.81
N LEU A 156 10.08 -5.73 20.81
CA LEU A 156 9.15 -6.81 21.18
C LEU A 156 9.03 -7.91 20.11
N GLY A 157 9.55 -7.68 18.91
CA GLY A 157 9.47 -8.62 17.79
C GLY A 157 8.13 -8.62 17.06
N TRP A 158 7.24 -7.65 17.32
CA TRP A 158 5.91 -7.56 16.68
C TRP A 158 5.97 -7.00 15.27
N THR A 159 7.04 -6.27 14.94
CA THR A 159 7.38 -5.86 13.58
C THR A 159 8.89 -5.83 13.37
N PHE A 160 9.37 -6.05 12.15
CA PHE A 160 10.80 -5.90 11.84
C PHE A 160 11.17 -4.47 11.44
N TYR A 161 10.28 -3.81 10.71
CA TYR A 161 10.48 -2.46 10.22
C TYR A 161 9.23 -1.61 10.48
N TRP A 162 9.40 -0.30 10.46
CA TRP A 162 8.29 0.63 10.43
C TRP A 162 8.48 1.69 9.36
N GLY A 163 7.37 2.32 8.96
CA GLY A 163 7.34 3.34 7.94
C GLY A 163 6.21 4.33 8.12
N THR A 164 6.17 5.32 7.23
CA THR A 164 5.31 6.48 7.31
C THR A 164 4.28 6.49 6.18
N SER A 165 3.10 7.07 6.42
CA SER A 165 2.08 7.36 5.39
C SER A 165 1.35 8.65 5.74
N GLY A 166 1.22 9.58 4.81
CA GLY A 166 0.62 10.90 5.07
C GLY A 166 1.48 11.88 5.87
N TRP A 167 2.76 11.57 6.11
CA TRP A 167 3.69 12.45 6.82
C TRP A 167 4.25 13.53 5.90
N LEU A 168 4.48 14.71 6.46
CA LEU A 168 5.18 15.79 5.77
C LEU A 168 6.69 15.51 5.68
N PRO A 169 7.38 16.04 4.66
CA PRO A 169 8.84 15.94 4.53
C PRO A 169 9.61 16.33 5.80
N CYS A 170 9.18 17.40 6.48
CA CYS A 170 9.79 17.86 7.73
C CYS A 170 9.56 16.90 8.91
N GLU A 171 8.40 16.24 8.97
CA GLU A 171 8.08 15.28 10.03
C GLU A 171 8.87 13.98 9.86
N VAL A 172 9.07 13.52 8.62
CA VAL A 172 9.95 12.37 8.32
C VAL A 172 11.40 12.69 8.68
N MET A 173 11.87 13.90 8.37
CA MET A 173 13.19 14.35 8.80
C MET A 173 13.31 14.44 10.32
N GLN A 174 12.27 14.94 11.00
CA GLN A 174 12.21 14.99 12.46
C GLN A 174 12.29 13.59 13.06
N ALA A 175 11.58 12.60 12.49
CA ALA A 175 11.64 11.21 12.95
C ALA A 175 13.05 10.63 12.84
N GLN A 176 13.75 10.96 11.76
CA GLN A 176 15.14 10.56 11.55
C GLN A 176 16.08 11.23 12.56
N THR A 177 15.93 12.53 12.80
CA THR A 177 16.71 13.27 13.81
C THR A 177 16.49 12.71 15.21
N VAL A 178 15.25 12.51 15.62
CA VAL A 178 14.89 11.90 16.92
C VAL A 178 15.54 10.52 17.04
N ALA A 179 15.44 9.70 16.00
CA ALA A 179 16.02 8.36 16.01
C ALA A 179 17.54 8.40 16.22
N ARG A 180 18.25 9.30 15.54
CA ARG A 180 19.70 9.47 15.72
C ARG A 180 20.05 10.04 17.09
N GLN A 181 19.31 11.03 17.58
CA GLN A 181 19.56 11.68 18.86
C GLN A 181 19.41 10.72 20.04
N PHE A 182 18.41 9.84 20.00
CA PHE A 182 18.07 8.96 21.12
C PHE A 182 18.43 7.49 20.87
N ASN A 183 19.24 7.19 19.86
CA ASN A 183 19.62 5.82 19.46
C ASN A 183 18.42 4.89 19.28
N LEU A 184 17.40 5.38 18.58
CA LEU A 184 16.18 4.66 18.23
C LEU A 184 16.21 4.22 16.76
N ILE A 185 15.19 3.46 16.34
CA ILE A 185 15.12 2.92 14.99
C ILE A 185 14.33 3.91 14.09
N PRO A 186 14.94 4.47 13.02
CA PRO A 186 14.26 5.39 12.11
C PRO A 186 13.27 4.67 11.18
N PRO A 187 12.32 5.40 10.55
CA PRO A 187 11.43 4.81 9.56
C PRO A 187 12.24 4.38 8.32
N SER A 188 11.93 3.20 7.79
CA SER A 188 12.66 2.60 6.68
C SER A 188 11.93 2.71 5.33
N VAL A 189 10.65 3.04 5.36
CA VAL A 189 9.79 3.14 4.17
C VAL A 189 8.78 4.26 4.34
N ASP A 190 8.44 4.91 3.25
CA ASP A 190 7.31 5.82 3.15
C ASP A 190 6.32 5.30 2.09
N GLN A 191 5.05 5.18 2.48
CA GLN A 191 3.99 4.61 1.68
C GLN A 191 2.91 5.64 1.39
N ASN A 192 2.76 6.08 0.15
CA ASN A 192 1.78 7.10 -0.24
C ASN A 192 1.19 6.84 -1.62
N GLU A 193 0.10 7.54 -1.96
CA GLU A 193 -0.49 7.42 -3.29
C GLU A 193 0.43 8.00 -4.37
N LEU A 194 0.63 7.24 -5.44
CA LEU A 194 1.33 7.71 -6.63
C LEU A 194 0.69 7.10 -7.87
N ASN A 195 0.33 7.94 -8.84
CA ASN A 195 -0.14 7.47 -10.13
C ASN A 195 0.15 8.50 -11.23
N LEU A 196 -0.11 8.15 -12.49
CA LEU A 196 0.20 9.03 -13.62
C LEU A 196 -0.55 10.38 -13.60
N LEU A 197 -1.70 10.46 -12.93
CA LEU A 197 -2.51 11.68 -12.82
C LEU A 197 -2.15 12.51 -11.57
N ASN A 198 -1.47 11.92 -10.59
CA ASN A 198 -1.04 12.59 -9.38
C ASN A 198 0.38 12.16 -8.98
N LYS A 199 1.35 13.05 -9.22
CA LYS A 199 2.76 12.87 -8.89
C LYS A 199 3.27 13.84 -7.83
N SER A 200 2.39 14.59 -7.18
CA SER A 200 2.78 15.63 -6.20
C SER A 200 3.55 15.06 -5.01
N TYR A 201 3.19 13.85 -4.57
CA TYR A 201 3.90 13.13 -3.51
C TYR A 201 5.40 13.01 -3.83
N LEU A 202 5.76 12.53 -5.03
CA LEU A 202 7.17 12.39 -5.41
C LEU A 202 7.88 13.73 -5.47
N GLN A 203 7.22 14.83 -5.84
CA GLN A 203 7.87 16.15 -5.87
C GLN A 203 8.32 16.59 -4.47
N ASN A 204 7.56 16.23 -3.44
CA ASN A 204 7.83 16.65 -2.06
C ASN A 204 8.75 15.68 -1.31
N MET A 205 8.65 14.38 -1.59
CA MET A 205 9.31 13.34 -0.79
C MET A 205 10.54 12.71 -1.44
N ARG A 206 10.68 12.81 -2.76
CA ARG A 206 11.75 12.11 -3.50
C ARG A 206 13.14 12.44 -2.99
N GLU A 207 13.47 13.72 -2.82
CA GLU A 207 14.81 14.13 -2.39
C GLU A 207 15.14 13.61 -0.99
N ILE A 208 14.18 13.64 -0.06
CA ILE A 208 14.37 13.11 1.30
C ILE A 208 14.56 11.60 1.26
N CYS A 209 13.68 10.88 0.56
CA CYS A 209 13.78 9.42 0.47
C CYS A 209 15.08 8.98 -0.20
N LEU A 210 15.57 9.70 -1.22
CA LEU A 210 16.85 9.41 -1.85
C LEU A 210 18.04 9.68 -0.91
N LYS A 211 18.09 10.86 -0.27
CA LYS A 211 19.21 11.24 0.62
C LYS A 211 19.30 10.38 1.87
N LEU A 212 18.16 9.98 2.42
CA LEU A 212 18.07 9.14 3.62
C LEU A 212 17.96 7.65 3.29
N ASN A 213 17.91 7.30 2.00
CA ASN A 213 17.71 5.95 1.50
C ASN A 213 16.49 5.25 2.17
N ILE A 214 15.38 5.98 2.26
CA ILE A 214 14.07 5.48 2.70
C ILE A 214 13.38 4.84 1.49
N GLY A 215 12.85 3.63 1.67
CA GLY A 215 12.10 2.94 0.62
C GLY A 215 10.83 3.71 0.26
N ILE A 216 10.46 3.71 -1.01
CA ILE A 216 9.17 4.26 -1.46
C ILE A 216 8.26 3.10 -1.84
N MET A 217 7.13 2.99 -1.15
CA MET A 217 6.03 2.10 -1.52
C MET A 217 4.85 2.95 -2.00
N THR A 218 4.18 2.53 -3.06
CA THR A 218 3.15 3.37 -3.70
C THR A 218 1.81 2.68 -3.76
N GLY A 219 0.79 3.34 -3.20
CA GLY A 219 -0.60 2.92 -3.29
C GLY A 219 -1.33 3.52 -4.49
N SER A 220 -2.52 2.98 -4.78
CA SER A 220 -3.45 3.52 -5.78
C SER A 220 -2.85 3.79 -7.18
N PRO A 221 -2.04 2.89 -7.77
CA PRO A 221 -1.37 3.14 -9.07
C PRO A 221 -2.35 3.36 -10.22
N LEU A 222 -3.58 2.87 -10.08
CA LEU A 222 -4.66 3.02 -11.06
C LEU A 222 -5.70 4.09 -10.69
N ASN A 223 -5.47 4.87 -9.63
CA ASN A 223 -6.35 5.94 -9.14
C ASN A 223 -7.83 5.50 -9.03
N GLY A 224 -8.12 4.51 -8.17
CA GLY A 224 -9.47 3.96 -8.03
C GLY A 224 -10.01 3.21 -9.26
N GLY A 225 -9.15 2.93 -10.24
CA GLY A 225 -9.52 2.28 -11.51
C GLY A 225 -9.67 3.25 -12.69
N ILE A 226 -9.52 4.56 -12.48
CA ILE A 226 -9.59 5.59 -13.52
C ILE A 226 -8.59 5.32 -14.65
N LEU A 227 -7.36 4.96 -14.31
CA LEU A 227 -6.30 4.69 -15.29
C LEU A 227 -6.45 3.35 -16.04
N THR A 228 -7.55 2.62 -15.83
CA THR A 228 -7.90 1.45 -16.66
C THR A 228 -8.64 1.86 -17.94
N GLY A 229 -9.21 3.07 -17.98
CA GLY A 229 -10.09 3.53 -19.05
C GLY A 229 -11.56 3.14 -18.88
N LYS A 230 -11.92 2.35 -17.85
CA LYS A 230 -13.31 1.87 -17.65
C LYS A 230 -14.34 2.98 -17.42
N TYR A 231 -13.91 4.19 -17.06
CA TYR A 231 -14.76 5.33 -16.75
C TYR A 231 -14.84 6.38 -17.87
N ILE A 232 -14.31 6.10 -19.06
CA ILE A 232 -14.26 7.08 -20.15
C ILE A 232 -15.69 7.45 -20.58
N ASP A 233 -16.52 6.46 -20.91
CA ASP A 233 -17.85 6.70 -21.48
C ASP A 233 -18.96 6.77 -20.42
N CYS A 234 -18.86 5.96 -19.36
CA CYS A 234 -19.86 5.91 -18.29
C CYS A 234 -19.26 5.42 -16.96
N ILE A 235 -20.07 5.30 -15.91
CA ILE A 235 -19.71 4.59 -14.68
C ILE A 235 -20.27 3.17 -14.77
N PRO A 236 -19.43 2.13 -14.98
CA PRO A 236 -19.92 0.77 -15.10
C PRO A 236 -20.51 0.24 -13.80
N ASN A 237 -21.52 -0.63 -13.91
CA ASN A 237 -22.04 -1.42 -12.80
C ASN A 237 -20.91 -2.26 -12.16
N PHE A 238 -21.01 -2.51 -10.86
CA PHE A 238 -20.03 -3.26 -10.06
C PHE A 238 -18.62 -2.65 -10.01
N SER A 239 -18.44 -1.44 -10.53
CA SER A 239 -17.17 -0.72 -10.42
C SER A 239 -16.99 -0.13 -9.03
N ARG A 240 -15.77 0.26 -8.65
CA ARG A 240 -15.52 0.83 -7.32
C ARG A 240 -16.34 2.09 -7.05
N ALA A 241 -16.53 2.92 -8.08
CA ALA A 241 -17.35 4.13 -8.04
C ALA A 241 -18.86 3.89 -7.79
N THR A 242 -19.34 2.64 -7.82
CA THR A 242 -20.72 2.30 -7.48
C THR A 242 -20.87 1.67 -6.09
N LEU A 243 -19.77 1.45 -5.37
CA LEU A 243 -19.81 0.88 -4.02
C LEU A 243 -20.25 1.93 -3.00
N LYS A 244 -20.95 1.47 -1.95
CA LYS A 244 -21.26 2.28 -0.77
C LYS A 244 -19.96 2.71 -0.07
N ASN A 245 -19.92 3.92 0.48
CA ASN A 245 -18.73 4.50 1.12
C ASN A 245 -17.54 4.72 0.15
N GLN A 246 -17.81 4.82 -1.15
CA GLN A 246 -16.84 5.16 -2.20
C GLN A 246 -17.35 6.31 -3.10
N GLU A 247 -18.29 7.12 -2.57
CA GLU A 247 -18.91 8.26 -3.25
C GLU A 247 -17.87 9.28 -3.71
N ASP A 248 -16.79 9.47 -2.95
CA ASP A 248 -15.65 10.31 -3.32
C ASP A 248 -15.07 9.99 -4.71
N ILE A 249 -15.02 8.71 -5.09
CA ILE A 249 -14.51 8.32 -6.42
C ILE A 249 -15.51 8.74 -7.51
N ARG A 250 -16.80 8.59 -7.25
CA ARG A 250 -17.86 9.03 -8.14
C ARG A 250 -17.83 10.55 -8.29
N ASP A 251 -17.70 11.29 -7.20
CA ASP A 251 -17.65 12.75 -7.22
C ASP A 251 -16.40 13.27 -7.93
N LYS A 252 -15.24 12.64 -7.67
CA LYS A 252 -14.00 12.87 -8.42
C LYS A 252 -14.19 12.67 -9.91
N LEU A 253 -14.94 11.64 -10.33
CA LEU A 253 -15.21 11.33 -11.73
C LEU A 253 -16.17 12.32 -12.39
N LEU A 254 -17.09 12.93 -11.64
CA LEU A 254 -18.15 13.80 -12.16
C LEU A 254 -17.79 15.29 -12.13
N CYS A 255 -16.82 15.70 -11.30
CA CYS A 255 -16.35 17.08 -11.28
C CYS A 255 -15.61 17.48 -12.58
N SER A 256 -15.46 18.78 -12.80
CA SER A 256 -14.76 19.34 -13.98
C SER A 256 -13.34 18.79 -14.16
N LYS A 257 -12.60 18.63 -13.05
CA LYS A 257 -11.27 18.00 -13.04
C LYS A 257 -11.33 16.54 -13.49
N GLY A 258 -12.33 15.78 -13.04
CA GLY A 258 -12.55 14.39 -13.44
C GLY A 258 -12.81 14.24 -14.93
N LEU A 259 -13.65 15.11 -15.49
CA LEU A 259 -13.93 15.14 -16.94
C LEU A 259 -12.66 15.40 -17.74
N SER A 260 -11.82 16.35 -17.31
CA SER A 260 -10.51 16.59 -17.93
C SER A 260 -9.57 15.36 -17.83
N GLN A 261 -9.56 14.68 -16.68
CA GLN A 261 -8.76 13.47 -16.50
C GLN A 261 -9.23 12.32 -17.42
N ARG A 262 -10.52 12.19 -17.71
CA ARG A 262 -11.03 11.16 -18.65
C ARG A 262 -10.46 11.34 -20.05
N GLU A 263 -10.37 12.58 -20.53
CA GLU A 263 -9.76 12.87 -21.84
C GLU A 263 -8.25 12.54 -21.85
N GLN A 264 -7.54 12.83 -20.75
CA GLN A 264 -6.13 12.41 -20.59
C GLN A 264 -5.99 10.89 -20.64
N VAL A 265 -6.85 10.16 -19.93
CA VAL A 265 -6.87 8.69 -19.92
C VAL A 265 -7.19 8.14 -21.31
N LYS A 266 -8.10 8.76 -22.06
CA LYS A 266 -8.42 8.36 -23.44
C LYS A 266 -7.19 8.45 -24.35
N GLN A 267 -6.34 9.48 -24.19
CA GLN A 267 -5.08 9.55 -24.92
C GLN A 267 -4.06 8.50 -24.44
N LEU A 268 -3.99 8.23 -23.13
CA LEU A 268 -3.16 7.14 -22.59
C LEU A 268 -3.56 5.77 -23.15
N CYS A 269 -4.86 5.48 -23.29
CA CYS A 269 -5.34 4.26 -23.92
C CYS A 269 -4.85 4.12 -25.37
N LYS A 270 -4.85 5.20 -26.15
CA LYS A 270 -4.30 5.19 -27.52
C LYS A 270 -2.81 4.88 -27.54
N ILE A 271 -2.04 5.45 -26.61
CA ILE A 271 -0.60 5.18 -26.47
C ILE A 271 -0.39 3.71 -26.10
N ALA A 272 -1.12 3.20 -25.10
CA ALA A 272 -1.05 1.80 -24.68
C ALA A 272 -1.33 0.83 -25.85
N GLY A 273 -2.33 1.14 -26.69
CA GLY A 273 -2.62 0.37 -27.90
C GLY A 273 -1.46 0.34 -28.91
N ARG A 274 -0.75 1.46 -29.09
CA ARG A 274 0.42 1.52 -30.00
C ARG A 274 1.59 0.65 -29.54
N ILE A 275 1.78 0.53 -28.21
CA ILE A 275 2.84 -0.29 -27.61
C ILE A 275 2.36 -1.69 -27.20
N LYS A 276 1.16 -2.10 -27.64
CA LYS A 276 0.57 -3.43 -27.43
C LYS A 276 0.42 -3.84 -25.97
N CYS A 277 0.01 -2.91 -25.09
CA CYS A 277 -0.37 -3.22 -23.71
C CYS A 277 -1.70 -2.55 -23.33
N THR A 278 -2.26 -2.95 -22.19
CA THR A 278 -3.46 -2.30 -21.63
C THR A 278 -3.09 -0.96 -20.97
N CYS A 279 -4.06 -0.05 -20.85
CA CYS A 279 -3.84 1.22 -20.14
C CYS A 279 -3.40 1.00 -18.68
N ALA A 280 -3.93 -0.05 -18.03
CA ALA A 280 -3.52 -0.43 -16.68
C ALA A 280 -2.04 -0.88 -16.62
N GLN A 281 -1.60 -1.71 -17.57
CA GLN A 281 -0.19 -2.14 -17.66
C GLN A 281 0.74 -0.96 -17.95
N LEU A 282 0.35 -0.05 -18.86
CA LEU A 282 1.11 1.18 -19.11
C LEU A 282 1.20 2.05 -17.85
N ALA A 283 0.08 2.23 -17.14
CA ALA A 283 0.03 3.04 -15.94
C ALA A 283 0.95 2.49 -14.84
N ILE A 284 0.93 1.18 -14.59
CA ILE A 284 1.78 0.54 -13.58
C ILE A 284 3.24 0.51 -14.04
N GLY A 285 3.51 0.12 -15.28
CA GLY A 285 4.87 -0.06 -15.81
C GLY A 285 5.66 1.24 -16.01
N LYS A 286 5.01 2.41 -15.87
CA LYS A 286 5.66 3.72 -16.03
C LYS A 286 5.96 4.44 -14.71
N LEU A 287 5.48 3.93 -13.58
CA LEU A 287 5.83 4.41 -12.23
C LEU A 287 7.22 3.90 -11.83
#